data_AF-A0A1Y1KCW9-F1
#
_entry.id   AF-A0A1Y1KCW9-F1
#
_cell.length_a   1.000
_cell.length_b   1.000
_cell.length_c   1.000
_cell.angle_alpha   90.00
_cell.angle_beta   90.00
_cell.angle_gamma   90.00
#
_symmetry.space_group_name_H-M   'P 1'
#
loop_
_entity.id
_entity.type
_entity.pdbx_description
1 polymer ?
#
loop_
_entity_poly.entity_id
_entity_poly.type
_entity_poly.pdbx_seq_one_letter_code
_entity_poly.pdbx_strand_id
1 'polypeptide(L)'
;MLCKPKSRRRKRRDDADDDEDESNEAFADVIQQSVGGFGRWQLQTFALLCLIGLPNTWTEMSISLLGHSPEFWCKPPESYQNMSATQWKSLISLTAENSHKGSSGSCMILDILNENVTSLIPCEWGYEYNREYVKSNMITEWDFVCDRQYLVYIFRALTMVSLSLGGFVFGFAADRFGRSRALLLAIICRSIFGIVSTAARDFHLFFFLRFCLAFFDRGALIIGLVMCVELVAGKWKT
;
A
#
# COMPACT_ATOMS: atom_id res chain seq x y z
N MET A 1 -34.76 60.11 4.15
CA MET A 1 -34.02 59.38 3.10
C MET A 1 -33.93 57.91 3.48
N LEU A 2 -33.93 57.03 2.47
CA LEU A 2 -33.68 55.57 2.50
C LEU A 2 -34.91 54.63 2.56
N CYS A 3 -35.57 54.47 1.42
CA CYS A 3 -36.21 53.20 1.06
C CYS A 3 -35.25 52.48 0.07
N LYS A 4 -34.55 51.42 0.51
CA LYS A 4 -33.65 50.62 -0.33
C LYS A 4 -34.46 49.61 -1.16
N PRO A 5 -34.26 49.50 -2.49
CA PRO A 5 -34.91 48.50 -3.32
C PRO A 5 -34.18 47.16 -3.18
N LYS A 6 -34.56 46.34 -2.18
CA LYS A 6 -33.97 45.00 -1.95
C LYS A 6 -34.73 43.85 -2.63
N SER A 7 -35.97 44.05 -3.09
CA SER A 7 -36.79 42.95 -3.65
C SER A 7 -36.44 42.58 -5.09
N ARG A 8 -36.09 43.55 -5.93
CA ARG A 8 -35.81 43.33 -7.37
C ARG A 8 -34.49 42.59 -7.66
N ARG A 9 -33.52 42.65 -6.72
CA ARG A 9 -32.23 41.95 -6.82
C ARG A 9 -32.28 40.50 -6.33
N ARG A 10 -33.21 40.15 -5.43
CA ARG A 10 -33.47 38.76 -5.04
C ARG A 10 -34.18 38.02 -6.17
N LYS A 11 -35.27 38.61 -6.68
CA LYS A 11 -36.01 38.04 -7.80
C LYS A 11 -35.14 37.75 -9.03
N ARG A 12 -34.27 38.68 -9.46
CA ARG A 12 -33.30 38.44 -10.56
C ARG A 12 -32.20 37.40 -10.27
N ARG A 13 -31.99 37.05 -9.00
CA ARG A 13 -31.01 36.05 -8.58
C ARG A 13 -31.69 34.69 -8.52
N ASP A 14 -32.92 34.65 -8.03
CA ASP A 14 -33.79 33.48 -8.08
C ASP A 14 -34.10 33.09 -9.55
N ASP A 15 -34.44 34.06 -10.41
CA ASP A 15 -34.66 33.83 -11.86
C ASP A 15 -33.38 33.37 -12.58
N ALA A 16 -32.18 33.74 -12.10
CA ALA A 16 -30.90 33.35 -12.70
C ALA A 16 -30.40 31.98 -12.19
N ASP A 17 -30.71 31.62 -10.95
CA ASP A 17 -30.48 30.26 -10.42
C ASP A 17 -31.42 29.27 -11.12
N ASP A 18 -32.69 29.63 -11.37
CA ASP A 18 -33.64 28.79 -12.12
C ASP A 18 -33.20 28.56 -13.58
N ASP A 19 -32.68 29.60 -14.27
CA ASP A 19 -32.13 29.48 -15.62
C ASP A 19 -30.85 28.62 -15.66
N GLU A 20 -30.00 28.68 -14.62
CA GLU A 20 -28.80 27.84 -14.50
C GLU A 20 -29.17 26.37 -14.26
N ASP A 21 -30.16 26.10 -13.41
CA ASP A 21 -30.66 24.75 -13.13
C ASP A 21 -31.33 24.11 -14.36
N GLU A 22 -32.16 24.86 -15.10
CA GLU A 22 -32.80 24.36 -16.33
C GLU A 22 -31.75 24.06 -17.44
N SER A 23 -30.67 24.84 -17.50
CA SER A 23 -29.57 24.59 -18.42
C SER A 23 -28.71 23.37 -18.04
N ASN A 24 -28.53 23.13 -16.74
CA ASN A 24 -27.82 21.96 -16.21
C ASN A 24 -28.63 20.68 -16.41
N GLU A 25 -29.95 20.72 -16.22
CA GLU A 25 -30.85 19.60 -16.50
C GLU A 25 -30.89 19.27 -18.00
N ALA A 26 -30.97 20.27 -18.88
CA ALA A 26 -30.93 20.07 -20.33
C ALA A 26 -29.60 19.46 -20.80
N PHE A 27 -28.47 19.87 -20.22
CA PHE A 27 -27.17 19.29 -20.53
C PHE A 27 -27.02 17.86 -20.01
N ALA A 28 -27.56 17.56 -18.83
CA ALA A 28 -27.57 16.21 -18.25
C ALA A 28 -28.37 15.22 -19.12
N ASP A 29 -29.52 15.65 -19.64
CA ASP A 29 -30.39 14.82 -20.49
C ASP A 29 -29.73 14.49 -21.85
N VAL A 30 -28.98 15.43 -22.43
CA VAL A 30 -28.19 15.21 -23.66
C VAL A 30 -27.08 14.17 -23.45
N ILE A 31 -26.43 14.16 -22.29
CA ILE A 31 -25.42 13.14 -21.95
C ILE A 31 -26.09 11.77 -21.76
N GLN A 32 -27.24 11.72 -21.10
CA GLN A 32 -27.99 10.47 -20.89
C GLN A 32 -28.48 9.86 -22.21
N GLN A 33 -28.88 10.69 -23.17
CA GLN A 33 -29.31 10.26 -24.49
C GLN A 33 -28.15 9.79 -25.39
N SER A 34 -26.93 10.28 -25.16
CA SER A 34 -25.72 9.90 -25.92
C SER A 34 -24.96 8.71 -25.32
N VAL A 35 -25.04 8.47 -24.01
CA VAL A 35 -24.40 7.32 -23.34
C VAL A 35 -25.23 6.03 -23.48
N GLY A 36 -26.54 6.16 -23.69
CA GLY A 36 -27.47 5.02 -23.81
C GLY A 36 -27.70 4.31 -22.46
N GLY A 37 -28.91 3.76 -22.27
CA GLY A 37 -29.29 3.10 -21.02
C GLY A 37 -28.40 1.91 -20.64
N PHE A 38 -28.42 1.53 -19.36
CA PHE A 38 -27.59 0.46 -18.77
C PHE A 38 -27.69 -0.86 -19.57
N GLY A 39 -26.75 -1.09 -20.48
CA GLY A 39 -26.75 -2.22 -21.41
C GLY A 39 -25.87 -3.39 -20.95
N ARG A 40 -26.03 -4.55 -21.58
CA ARG A 40 -25.19 -5.74 -21.32
C ARG A 40 -23.69 -5.47 -21.49
N TRP A 41 -23.31 -4.59 -22.40
CA TRP A 41 -21.92 -4.24 -22.69
C TRP A 41 -21.30 -3.36 -21.59
N GLN A 42 -22.07 -2.43 -21.00
CA GLN A 42 -21.65 -1.66 -19.83
C GLN A 42 -21.47 -2.57 -18.61
N LEU A 43 -22.38 -3.54 -18.39
CA LEU A 43 -22.25 -4.53 -17.32
C LEU A 43 -20.99 -5.41 -17.50
N GLN A 44 -20.71 -5.86 -18.73
CA GLN A 44 -19.48 -6.62 -19.04
C GLN A 44 -18.22 -5.79 -18.78
N THR A 45 -18.21 -4.52 -19.17
CA THR A 45 -17.07 -3.61 -18.95
C THR A 45 -16.85 -3.35 -17.46
N PHE A 46 -17.93 -3.13 -16.71
CA PHE A 46 -17.88 -2.98 -15.25
C PHE A 46 -17.35 -4.26 -14.58
N ALA A 47 -17.85 -5.43 -14.98
CA ALA A 47 -17.36 -6.70 -14.47
C ALA A 47 -15.86 -6.92 -14.76
N LEU A 48 -15.39 -6.53 -15.95
CA LEU A 48 -13.96 -6.57 -16.29
C LEU A 48 -13.13 -5.61 -15.43
N LEU A 49 -13.60 -4.39 -15.18
CA LEU A 49 -12.93 -3.44 -14.30
C LEU A 49 -12.86 -3.94 -12.85
N CYS A 50 -13.93 -4.56 -12.36
CA CYS A 50 -13.93 -5.22 -11.05
C CYS A 50 -12.95 -6.38 -10.99
N LEU A 51 -12.87 -7.20 -12.05
CA LEU A 51 -11.93 -8.31 -12.14
C LEU A 51 -10.48 -7.83 -12.16
N ILE A 52 -10.19 -6.70 -12.81
CA ILE A 52 -8.88 -6.03 -12.79
C ILE A 52 -8.60 -5.41 -11.40
N GLY A 53 -9.63 -4.95 -10.69
CA GLY A 53 -9.51 -4.40 -9.35
C GLY A 53 -9.10 -5.43 -8.29
N LEU A 54 -9.42 -6.72 -8.47
CA LEU A 54 -9.07 -7.79 -7.52
C LEU A 54 -7.54 -7.96 -7.36
N PRO A 55 -6.74 -8.06 -8.43
CA PRO A 55 -5.29 -8.02 -8.33
C PRO A 55 -4.74 -6.75 -7.65
N ASN A 56 -5.35 -5.58 -7.89
CA ASN A 56 -4.94 -4.31 -7.30
C ASN A 56 -5.06 -4.33 -5.77
N THR A 57 -6.17 -4.81 -5.24
CA THR A 57 -6.34 -4.91 -3.79
C THR A 57 -5.46 -5.99 -3.18
N TRP A 58 -5.24 -7.09 -3.90
CA TRP A 58 -4.35 -8.16 -3.45
C TRP A 58 -2.90 -7.69 -3.27
N THR A 59 -2.38 -6.87 -4.19
CA THR A 59 -1.00 -6.34 -4.08
C THR A 59 -0.83 -5.45 -2.88
N GLU A 60 -1.81 -4.59 -2.58
CA GLU A 60 -1.81 -3.75 -1.38
C GLU A 60 -1.82 -4.58 -0.08
N MET A 61 -2.69 -5.60 -0.02
CA MET A 61 -2.74 -6.51 1.12
C MET A 61 -1.41 -7.28 1.31
N SER A 62 -0.77 -7.68 0.21
CA SER A 62 0.50 -8.41 0.25
C SER A 62 1.59 -7.62 0.97
N ILE A 63 1.65 -6.29 0.80
CA ILE A 63 2.68 -5.42 1.39
C ILE A 63 2.58 -5.45 2.93
N SER A 64 1.37 -5.50 3.47
CA SER A 64 1.15 -5.59 4.91
C SER A 64 1.68 -6.92 5.48
N LEU A 65 1.42 -8.04 4.78
CA LEU A 65 1.92 -9.37 5.19
C LEU A 65 3.45 -9.46 5.13
N LEU A 66 4.05 -8.90 4.07
CA LEU A 66 5.50 -8.84 3.89
C LEU A 66 6.23 -8.05 4.99
N GLY A 67 5.57 -7.02 5.53
CA GLY A 67 6.11 -6.16 6.59
C GLY A 67 5.74 -6.58 8.02
N HIS A 68 5.12 -7.73 8.23
CA HIS A 68 4.84 -8.25 9.58
C HIS A 68 6.10 -8.89 10.17
N SER A 69 6.58 -8.36 11.30
CA SER A 69 7.72 -8.97 12.01
C SER A 69 7.23 -10.15 12.85
N PRO A 70 7.61 -11.40 12.52
CA PRO A 70 7.34 -12.52 13.42
C PRO A 70 8.19 -12.41 14.68
N GLU A 71 7.84 -13.19 15.71
CA GLU A 71 8.68 -13.36 16.88
C GLU A 71 10.04 -13.94 16.49
N PHE A 72 11.10 -13.45 17.11
CA PHE A 72 12.47 -13.81 16.80
C PHE A 72 13.33 -13.92 18.06
N TRP A 73 14.41 -14.67 17.93
CA TRP A 73 15.42 -14.89 18.97
C TRP A 73 16.81 -14.94 18.32
N CYS A 74 17.84 -14.84 19.14
CA CYS A 74 19.21 -14.84 18.65
C CYS A 74 19.69 -16.26 18.37
N LYS A 75 20.41 -16.41 17.25
CA LYS A 75 20.97 -17.69 16.84
C LYS A 75 22.11 -18.10 17.79
N PRO A 76 22.22 -19.39 18.17
CA PRO A 76 23.29 -19.83 19.05
C PRO A 76 24.68 -19.68 18.41
N PRO A 77 25.70 -19.26 19.20
CA PRO A 77 27.10 -19.32 18.78
C PRO A 77 27.55 -20.77 18.55
N GLU A 78 28.63 -20.96 17.80
CA GLU A 78 29.16 -22.30 17.43
C GLU A 78 29.35 -23.22 18.64
N SER A 79 29.81 -22.68 19.78
CA SER A 79 30.02 -23.43 21.03
C SER A 79 28.75 -24.08 21.59
N TYR A 80 27.56 -23.56 21.26
CA TYR A 80 26.28 -24.03 21.78
C TYR A 80 25.37 -24.64 20.69
N GLN A 81 25.88 -24.86 19.47
CA GLN A 81 25.10 -25.44 18.37
C GLN A 81 24.63 -26.89 18.61
N ASN A 82 25.34 -27.64 19.45
CA ASN A 82 24.97 -29.01 19.81
C ASN A 82 23.79 -29.10 20.81
N MET A 83 23.34 -27.97 21.35
CA MET A 83 22.23 -27.91 22.30
C MET A 83 20.88 -27.89 21.57
N SER A 84 19.83 -28.47 22.17
CA SER A 84 18.49 -28.41 21.58
C SER A 84 17.94 -26.97 21.58
N ALA A 85 17.16 -26.63 20.55
CA ALA A 85 16.61 -25.28 20.37
C ALA A 85 15.75 -24.81 21.56
N THR A 86 15.07 -25.74 22.26
CA THR A 86 14.25 -25.43 23.45
C THR A 86 15.12 -25.07 24.65
N GLN A 87 16.23 -25.76 24.86
CA GLN A 87 17.20 -25.45 25.92
C GLN A 87 17.86 -24.09 25.67
N TRP A 88 18.24 -23.80 24.42
CA TRP A 88 18.80 -22.50 24.03
C TRP A 88 17.82 -21.34 24.30
N LYS A 89 16.56 -21.49 23.89
CA LYS A 89 15.51 -20.51 24.15
C LYS A 89 15.33 -20.24 25.65
N SER A 90 15.35 -21.28 26.47
CA SER A 90 15.23 -21.14 27.94
C SER A 90 16.43 -20.42 28.56
N LEU A 91 17.63 -20.62 28.01
CA LEU A 91 18.84 -19.95 28.48
C LEU A 91 18.76 -18.44 28.19
N ILE A 92 18.38 -18.05 26.97
CA ILE A 92 18.25 -16.63 26.61
C ILE A 92 17.12 -15.95 27.38
N SER A 93 15.97 -16.60 27.56
CA SER A 93 14.85 -16.00 28.30
C SER A 93 15.20 -15.68 29.75
N LEU A 94 15.97 -16.55 30.41
CA LEU A 94 16.45 -16.31 31.78
C LEU A 94 17.48 -15.18 31.84
N THR A 95 18.33 -15.03 30.82
CA THR A 95 19.27 -13.90 30.76
C THR A 95 18.57 -12.55 30.55
N ALA A 96 17.45 -12.54 29.83
CA ALA A 96 16.66 -11.33 29.61
C ALA A 96 15.93 -10.86 30.90
N GLU A 97 15.43 -11.79 31.71
CA GLU A 97 14.68 -11.49 32.94
C GLU A 97 15.57 -10.92 34.06
N ASN A 98 16.82 -11.38 34.17
CA ASN A 98 17.79 -10.90 35.16
C ASN A 98 18.37 -9.51 34.83
N SER A 99 18.11 -8.99 33.63
CA SER A 99 18.61 -7.69 33.18
C SER A 99 17.57 -6.60 33.44
N HIS A 100 17.63 -6.01 34.65
CA HIS A 100 16.64 -5.07 35.20
C HIS A 100 16.55 -3.68 34.51
N LYS A 101 16.91 -3.58 33.23
CA LYS A 101 16.74 -2.38 32.39
C LYS A 101 15.99 -2.80 31.13
N GLY A 102 14.70 -2.46 31.10
CA GLY A 102 13.76 -2.80 30.05
C GLY A 102 14.21 -2.39 28.65
N SER A 103 14.87 -3.33 27.97
CA SER A 103 15.04 -3.32 26.53
C SER A 103 14.83 -4.75 26.06
N SER A 104 13.90 -4.92 25.13
CA SER A 104 13.45 -6.19 24.60
C SER A 104 14.61 -7.18 24.40
N GLY A 105 14.62 -8.25 25.19
CA GLY A 105 15.61 -9.35 25.14
C GLY A 105 15.60 -10.18 23.85
N SER A 106 15.06 -9.63 22.76
CA SER A 106 15.04 -10.23 21.43
C SER A 106 16.24 -9.75 20.57
N CYS A 107 16.82 -8.59 20.88
CA CYS A 107 17.86 -7.95 20.06
C CYS A 107 19.26 -7.97 20.67
N MET A 108 19.34 -8.15 21.98
CA MET A 108 20.58 -8.18 22.74
C MET A 108 20.57 -9.43 23.62
N ILE A 109 21.73 -10.06 23.77
CA ILE A 109 21.93 -11.20 24.68
C ILE A 109 23.08 -10.88 25.65
N LEU A 110 23.10 -11.53 26.81
CA LEU A 110 24.26 -11.46 27.69
C LEU A 110 25.46 -12.11 27.00
N ASP A 111 26.64 -11.53 27.21
CA ASP A 111 27.90 -12.14 26.79
C ASP A 111 28.16 -13.41 27.62
N ILE A 112 27.64 -14.53 27.12
CA ILE A 112 27.80 -15.86 27.70
C ILE A 112 29.19 -16.47 27.41
N LEU A 113 30.00 -15.82 26.58
CA LEU A 113 31.34 -16.28 26.22
C LEU A 113 32.41 -15.65 27.13
N ASN A 114 32.18 -14.43 27.63
CA ASN A 114 33.02 -13.84 28.68
C ASN A 114 32.49 -14.15 30.08
N GLU A 115 33.40 -14.42 31.01
CA GLU A 115 33.11 -14.68 32.43
C GLU A 115 32.49 -13.46 33.16
N ASN A 116 32.51 -12.28 32.55
CA ASN A 116 31.78 -11.09 33.01
C ASN A 116 30.35 -11.08 32.42
N VAL A 117 29.48 -11.91 33.01
CA VAL A 117 28.06 -12.15 32.67
C VAL A 117 27.14 -10.92 32.90
N THR A 118 27.65 -9.71 32.68
CA THR A 118 26.94 -8.44 32.91
C THR A 118 26.93 -7.53 31.68
N SER A 119 27.70 -7.83 30.64
CA SER A 119 27.68 -7.04 29.40
C SER A 119 26.62 -7.58 28.42
N LEU A 120 25.82 -6.67 27.85
CA LEU A 120 24.87 -6.99 26.78
C LEU A 120 25.55 -6.76 25.44
N ILE A 121 25.53 -7.77 24.58
CA ILE A 121 26.04 -7.74 23.22
C ILE A 121 24.89 -7.88 22.20
N PRO A 122 25.00 -7.24 21.03
CA PRO A 122 24.06 -7.48 19.93
C PRO A 122 24.23 -8.91 19.41
N CYS A 123 23.19 -9.41 18.74
CA CYS A 123 23.21 -10.78 18.23
C CYS A 123 24.07 -10.90 16.97
N GLU A 124 25.37 -11.16 17.18
CA GLU A 124 26.37 -11.25 16.10
C GLU A 124 26.20 -12.50 15.22
N TRP A 125 25.66 -13.58 15.79
CA TRP A 125 25.48 -14.86 15.09
C TRP A 125 24.20 -14.92 14.24
N GLY A 126 23.42 -13.83 14.19
CA GLY A 126 22.17 -13.72 13.42
C GLY A 126 20.91 -14.04 14.24
N TYR A 127 19.79 -14.12 13.53
CA TYR A 127 18.46 -14.28 14.13
C TYR A 127 17.79 -15.58 13.67
N GLU A 128 16.96 -16.12 14.54
CA GLU A 128 16.09 -17.25 14.24
C GLU A 128 14.64 -16.86 14.56
N TYR A 129 13.73 -17.19 13.64
CA TYR A 129 12.37 -16.67 13.60
C TYR A 129 11.35 -17.77 13.88
N ASN A 130 10.22 -17.43 14.51
CA ASN A 130 9.09 -18.32 14.63
C ASN A 130 8.40 -18.50 13.27
N ARG A 131 8.54 -19.72 12.71
CA ARG A 131 7.98 -20.08 11.39
C ARG A 131 6.60 -20.73 11.46
N GLU A 132 5.93 -20.69 12.60
CA GLU A 132 4.59 -21.28 12.78
C GLU A 132 3.55 -20.60 11.87
N TYR A 133 3.53 -19.26 11.84
CA TYR A 133 2.58 -18.47 11.05
C TYR A 133 3.18 -17.95 9.73
N VAL A 134 4.48 -17.65 9.71
CA VAL A 134 5.16 -17.04 8.56
C VAL A 134 6.41 -17.83 8.22
N LYS A 135 6.39 -18.57 7.11
CA LYS A 135 7.55 -19.38 6.68
C LYS A 135 8.74 -18.55 6.22
N SER A 136 8.48 -17.55 5.37
CA SER A 136 9.49 -16.63 4.84
C SER A 136 8.80 -15.34 4.43
N ASN A 137 9.43 -14.22 4.74
CA ASN A 137 9.00 -12.89 4.34
C ASN A 137 10.22 -11.96 4.23
N MET A 138 10.00 -10.76 3.72
CA MET A 138 11.04 -9.74 3.54
C MET A 138 11.85 -9.49 4.82
N ILE A 139 11.23 -9.53 6.00
CA ILE A 139 11.92 -9.28 7.27
C ILE A 139 12.87 -10.43 7.62
N THR A 140 12.41 -11.68 7.47
CA THR A 140 13.19 -12.89 7.79
C THR A 140 14.25 -13.25 6.74
N GLU A 141 14.18 -12.69 5.54
CA GLU A 141 15.13 -12.94 4.46
C GLU A 141 16.32 -11.99 4.49
N TRP A 142 16.09 -10.74 4.89
CA TRP A 142 17.14 -9.69 4.94
C TRP A 142 17.43 -9.17 6.36
N ASP A 143 16.91 -9.85 7.39
CA ASP A 143 17.11 -9.55 8.81
C ASP A 143 16.83 -8.08 9.17
N PHE A 144 15.66 -7.57 8.77
CA PHE A 144 15.23 -6.19 9.03
C PHE A 144 14.69 -6.00 10.46
N VAL A 145 15.51 -6.33 11.44
CA VAL A 145 15.14 -6.34 12.86
C VAL A 145 16.16 -5.53 13.66
N CYS A 146 15.80 -5.13 14.89
CA CYS A 146 16.67 -4.40 15.81
C CYS A 146 17.19 -3.10 15.17
N ASP A 147 18.49 -2.96 14.95
CA ASP A 147 19.11 -1.78 14.33
C ASP A 147 18.65 -1.54 12.91
N ARG A 148 18.17 -2.57 12.19
CA ARG A 148 17.72 -2.46 10.78
C ARG A 148 16.21 -2.32 10.63
N GLN A 149 15.46 -2.22 11.73
CA GLN A 149 14.00 -2.05 11.69
C GLN A 149 13.56 -0.76 10.97
N TYR A 150 14.41 0.28 11.00
CA TYR A 150 14.13 1.55 10.32
C TYR A 150 13.96 1.41 8.81
N LEU A 151 14.59 0.40 8.19
CA LEU A 151 14.47 0.14 6.76
C LEU A 151 13.04 -0.28 6.38
N VAL A 152 12.33 -0.99 7.26
CA VAL A 152 10.92 -1.36 7.05
C VAL A 152 10.04 -0.12 7.06
N TYR A 153 10.30 0.82 7.97
CA TYR A 153 9.57 2.09 8.02
C TYR A 153 9.86 2.96 6.80
N ILE A 154 11.12 3.05 6.37
CA ILE A 154 11.51 3.77 5.15
C ILE A 154 10.82 3.15 3.93
N PHE A 155 10.81 1.82 3.82
CA PHE A 155 10.12 1.12 2.73
C PHE A 155 8.62 1.46 2.67
N ARG A 156 7.94 1.42 3.83
CA ARG A 156 6.52 1.80 3.92
C ARG A 156 6.29 3.26 3.54
N ALA A 157 7.14 4.17 4.01
CA ALA A 157 7.05 5.58 3.67
C ALA A 157 7.26 5.83 2.17
N LEU A 158 8.28 5.21 1.57
CA LEU A 158 8.54 5.30 0.13
C LEU A 158 7.39 4.72 -0.69
N THR A 159 6.78 3.63 -0.23
CA THR A 159 5.59 3.06 -0.88
C THR A 159 4.44 4.08 -0.87
N MET A 160 4.16 4.73 0.25
CA MET A 160 3.11 5.77 0.32
C MET A 160 3.40 6.95 -0.61
N VAL A 161 4.65 7.42 -0.66
CA VAL A 161 5.07 8.47 -1.61
C VAL A 161 4.85 8.02 -3.06
N SER A 162 5.19 6.78 -3.38
CA SER A 162 4.98 6.21 -4.73
C SER A 162 3.51 6.16 -5.12
N LEU A 163 2.63 5.80 -4.17
CA LEU A 163 1.18 5.78 -4.38
C LEU A 163 0.67 7.20 -4.68
N SER A 164 1.07 8.19 -3.88
CA SER A 164 0.70 9.58 -4.12
C SER A 164 1.16 10.06 -5.49
N LEU A 165 2.44 9.88 -5.82
CA LEU A 165 2.99 10.30 -7.12
C LEU A 165 2.31 9.58 -8.29
N GLY A 166 2.07 8.27 -8.16
CA GLY A 166 1.38 7.47 -9.18
C GLY A 166 -0.01 8.01 -9.46
N GLY A 167 -0.74 8.36 -8.40
CA GLY A 167 -2.06 8.96 -8.53
C GLY A 167 -2.05 10.31 -9.27
N PHE A 168 -1.15 11.21 -8.91
CA PHE A 168 -1.04 12.52 -9.57
C PHE A 168 -0.63 12.39 -11.04
N VAL A 169 0.40 11.61 -11.33
CA VAL A 169 0.94 11.47 -12.70
C VAL A 169 -0.07 10.78 -13.62
N PHE A 170 -0.67 9.67 -13.18
CA PHE A 170 -1.66 8.97 -14.00
C PHE A 170 -3.00 9.70 -14.07
N GLY A 171 -3.37 10.49 -13.06
CA GLY A 171 -4.51 11.40 -13.14
C GLY A 171 -4.33 12.40 -14.29
N PHE A 172 -3.22 13.13 -14.28
CA PHE A 172 -2.89 14.07 -15.36
C PHE A 172 -2.74 13.38 -16.73
N ALA A 173 -2.09 12.22 -16.77
CA ALA A 173 -1.90 11.47 -18.01
C ALA A 173 -3.24 10.95 -18.58
N ALA A 174 -4.19 10.56 -17.74
CA ALA A 174 -5.50 10.12 -18.18
C ALA A 174 -6.29 11.24 -18.86
N ASP A 175 -6.17 12.46 -18.35
CA ASP A 175 -6.84 13.63 -18.91
C ASP A 175 -6.21 14.06 -20.25
N ARG A 176 -4.90 13.83 -20.44
CA ARG A 176 -4.20 14.27 -21.67
C ARG A 176 -4.14 13.22 -22.78
N PHE A 177 -3.84 11.97 -22.44
CA PHE A 177 -3.56 10.90 -23.43
C PHE A 177 -4.76 9.99 -23.69
N GLY A 178 -5.85 10.20 -22.95
CA GLY A 178 -7.06 9.39 -23.00
C GLY A 178 -7.03 8.27 -21.96
N ARG A 179 -8.13 8.17 -21.21
CA ARG A 179 -8.26 7.34 -20.02
C ARG A 179 -8.03 5.84 -20.27
N SER A 180 -8.57 5.30 -21.37
CA SER A 180 -8.43 3.87 -21.72
C SER A 180 -6.99 3.47 -22.06
N ARG A 181 -6.24 4.32 -22.79
CA ARG A 181 -4.84 4.05 -23.15
C ARG A 181 -3.93 4.12 -21.93
N ALA A 182 -4.15 5.12 -21.06
CA ALA A 182 -3.42 5.26 -19.82
C ALA A 182 -3.65 4.06 -18.88
N LEU A 183 -4.89 3.54 -18.81
CA LEU A 183 -5.21 2.33 -18.05
C LEU A 183 -4.44 1.11 -18.56
N LEU A 184 -4.47 0.88 -19.88
CA LEU A 184 -3.82 -0.26 -20.49
C LEU A 184 -2.30 -0.24 -20.27
N LEU A 185 -1.69 0.95 -20.40
CA LEU A 185 -0.27 1.14 -20.10
C LEU A 185 0.06 0.82 -18.64
N ALA A 186 -0.74 1.34 -17.69
CA ALA A 186 -0.54 1.09 -16.26
C ALA A 186 -0.62 -0.40 -15.92
N ILE A 187 -1.59 -1.12 -16.48
CA ILE A 187 -1.78 -2.56 -16.27
C ILE A 187 -0.57 -3.34 -16.82
N ILE A 188 -0.15 -3.07 -18.06
CA ILE A 188 0.99 -3.77 -18.67
C ILE A 188 2.26 -3.55 -17.86
N CYS A 189 2.57 -2.29 -17.51
CA CYS A 189 3.75 -1.98 -16.71
C CYS A 189 3.70 -2.68 -15.35
N ARG A 190 2.57 -2.59 -14.64
CA ARG A 190 2.36 -3.26 -13.35
C ARG A 190 2.58 -4.77 -13.44
N SER A 191 2.05 -5.43 -14.48
CA SER A 191 2.25 -6.87 -14.68
C SER A 191 3.73 -7.23 -14.89
N ILE A 192 4.45 -6.44 -15.69
CA ILE A 192 5.88 -6.65 -15.93
C ILE A 192 6.67 -6.50 -14.62
N PHE A 193 6.49 -5.38 -13.90
CA PHE A 193 7.18 -5.15 -12.64
C PHE A 193 6.82 -6.19 -11.56
N GLY A 194 5.57 -6.66 -11.54
CA GLY A 194 5.12 -7.76 -10.67
C GLY A 194 5.90 -9.04 -10.92
N ILE A 195 6.03 -9.47 -12.17
CA ILE A 195 6.78 -10.67 -12.53
C ILE A 195 8.27 -10.50 -12.18
N VAL A 196 8.86 -9.37 -12.56
CA VAL A 196 10.28 -9.10 -12.32
C VAL A 196 10.60 -9.05 -10.81
N SER A 197 9.67 -8.58 -9.98
CA SER A 197 9.85 -8.54 -8.52
C SER A 197 10.07 -9.91 -7.88
N THR A 198 9.60 -10.99 -8.50
CA THR A 198 9.77 -12.36 -7.98
C THR A 198 11.20 -12.89 -8.14
N ALA A 199 11.96 -12.36 -9.09
CA ALA A 199 13.34 -12.78 -9.35
C ALA A 199 14.38 -11.97 -8.55
N ALA A 200 13.95 -10.95 -7.82
CA ALA A 200 14.85 -10.06 -7.09
C ALA A 200 15.39 -10.75 -5.82
N ARG A 201 16.72 -10.93 -5.77
CA ARG A 201 17.45 -11.44 -4.60
C ARG A 201 18.11 -10.32 -3.78
N ASP A 202 18.33 -9.18 -4.42
CA ASP A 202 18.88 -7.99 -3.78
C ASP A 202 17.76 -7.12 -3.21
N PHE A 203 17.91 -6.66 -1.98
CA PHE A 203 16.86 -5.91 -1.29
C PHE A 203 16.65 -4.51 -1.89
N HIS A 204 17.69 -3.86 -2.41
CA HIS A 204 17.53 -2.55 -3.08
C HIS A 204 16.73 -2.69 -4.36
N LEU A 205 17.05 -3.72 -5.16
CA LEU A 205 16.29 -4.04 -6.38
C LEU A 205 14.83 -4.39 -6.04
N PHE A 206 14.61 -5.22 -5.01
CA PHE A 206 13.25 -5.57 -4.55
C PHE A 206 12.46 -4.31 -4.15
N PHE A 207 13.08 -3.39 -3.40
CA PHE A 207 12.46 -2.13 -2.98
C PHE A 207 12.10 -1.25 -4.17
N PHE A 208 13.01 -1.08 -5.12
CA PHE A 208 12.79 -0.29 -6.32
C PHE A 208 11.65 -0.85 -7.18
N LEU A 209 11.64 -2.16 -7.41
CA LEU A 209 10.59 -2.82 -8.19
C LEU A 209 9.22 -2.70 -7.50
N ARG A 210 9.17 -2.82 -6.17
CA ARG A 210 7.96 -2.61 -5.38
C ARG A 210 7.47 -1.17 -5.44
N PHE A 211 8.38 -0.19 -5.40
CA PHE A 211 8.04 1.22 -5.59
C PHE A 211 7.40 1.46 -6.96
N CYS A 212 8.01 0.95 -8.04
CA CYS A 212 7.43 1.06 -9.38
C CYS A 212 6.06 0.37 -9.46
N LEU A 213 5.93 -0.83 -8.88
CA LEU A 213 4.67 -1.57 -8.87
C LEU A 213 3.55 -0.76 -8.19
N ALA A 214 3.81 -0.21 -6.99
CA ALA A 214 2.85 0.60 -6.25
C ALA A 214 2.46 1.87 -7.01
N PHE A 215 3.42 2.53 -7.67
CA PHE A 215 3.14 3.69 -8.53
C PHE A 215 2.13 3.38 -9.65
N PHE A 216 2.33 2.28 -10.39
CA PHE A 216 1.41 1.88 -11.46
C PHE A 216 0.08 1.32 -10.94
N ASP A 217 0.09 0.62 -9.80
CA ASP A 217 -1.10 0.10 -9.13
C ASP A 217 -2.07 1.24 -8.80
N ARG A 218 -1.55 2.30 -8.15
CA ARG A 218 -2.37 3.44 -7.78
C ARG A 218 -2.93 4.18 -8.99
N GLY A 219 -2.13 4.34 -10.03
CA GLY A 219 -2.57 4.92 -11.30
C GLY A 219 -3.71 4.14 -11.94
N ALA A 220 -3.58 2.81 -12.04
CA ALA A 220 -4.63 1.94 -12.56
C ALA A 220 -5.92 2.01 -11.71
N LEU A 221 -5.79 2.12 -10.39
CA LEU A 221 -6.94 2.25 -9.49
C LEU A 221 -7.68 3.57 -9.69
N ILE A 222 -7.00 4.72 -9.76
CA ILE A 222 -7.67 6.03 -10.03
C ILE A 222 -8.40 5.96 -11.36
N ILE A 223 -7.71 5.53 -12.41
CA ILE A 223 -8.28 5.50 -13.75
C ILE A 223 -9.49 4.55 -13.81
N GLY A 224 -9.37 3.37 -13.19
CA GLY A 224 -10.47 2.41 -13.10
C GLY A 224 -11.70 2.96 -12.38
N LEU A 225 -11.52 3.66 -11.25
CA LEU A 225 -12.62 4.29 -10.53
C LEU A 225 -13.32 5.35 -11.38
N VAL A 226 -12.58 6.21 -12.08
CA VAL A 226 -13.18 7.24 -12.94
C VAL A 226 -13.93 6.61 -14.11
N MET A 227 -13.37 5.56 -14.73
CA MET A 227 -14.08 4.80 -15.77
C MET A 227 -15.38 4.20 -15.24
N CYS A 228 -15.38 3.64 -14.03
CA CYS A 228 -16.60 3.11 -13.41
C CYS A 228 -17.64 4.22 -13.19
N VAL A 229 -17.22 5.39 -12.70
CA VAL A 229 -18.13 6.54 -12.51
C VAL A 229 -18.68 7.00 -13.85
N GLU A 230 -17.89 7.13 -14.90
CA GLU A 230 -18.36 7.54 -16.23
C GLU A 230 -19.37 6.56 -16.83
N LEU A 231 -19.19 5.26 -16.59
CA LEU A 231 -20.14 4.24 -17.01
C LEU A 231 -21.48 4.30 -16.26
N VAL A 232 -21.49 4.80 -15.01
CA VAL A 232 -22.68 4.87 -14.14
C VAL A 232 -23.35 6.25 -14.17
N ALA A 233 -22.57 7.32 -14.41
CA ALA A 233 -23.01 8.72 -14.36
C ALA A 233 -24.02 9.09 -15.44
N GLY A 234 -24.24 8.24 -16.45
CA GLY A 234 -25.30 8.42 -17.42
C GLY A 234 -26.72 8.25 -16.87
N LYS A 235 -26.93 7.86 -15.59
CA LYS A 235 -28.29 7.68 -15.03
C LYS A 235 -28.51 8.15 -13.58
N TRP A 236 -27.45 8.51 -12.84
CA TRP A 236 -27.54 8.85 -11.40
C TRP A 236 -26.46 9.86 -10.97
N LYS A 237 -26.40 11.03 -11.61
CA LYS A 237 -25.74 12.18 -10.97
C LYS A 237 -26.75 12.79 -9.99
N THR A 238 -26.47 12.65 -8.69
CA THR A 238 -27.09 13.46 -7.63
C THR A 238 -26.55 14.87 -7.66
#